data_AF-A0A218UQU7-F1
#
_entry.id   AF-A0A218UQU7-F1
#
_cell.length_a   1.000
_cell.length_b   1.000
_cell.length_c   1.000
_cell.angle_alpha   90.00
_cell.angle_beta   90.00
_cell.angle_gamma   90.00
#
_symmetry.space_group_name_H-M   'P 1'
#
loop_
_entity.id
_entity.type
_entity.pdbx_description
1 polymer ?
#
loop_
_entity_poly.entity_id
_entity_poly.type
_entity_poly.pdbx_seq_one_letter_code
_entity_poly.pdbx_strand_id
1 'polypeptide(L)'
;MKEAGFPLGILLLFVVALITAMISYNIITGDTLTKVFQRIPGVGVDNVLTDRHFIILLTTIIFTLPISLYRDIAKLGKVSLLSLILTIVILVVVMVRTVTFSPQVPKSENAWIFAKPNAVQAIGVMSFAFICHHNSFLIYGSLEEPTLKNWSQVTHMSVALALVISVVFATSGYMTFTGYTEGDIFENYCRDDNLATFGRFCYGVTVILTFPLECFVTREVIANVFFHGNLSTVFHVVVTVVIIAVATGVSLVYDCLGIVLELNLISSQADSFIQLQIEVGSQAFAWVPDTVHE
;
A
#
# COMPACT_ATOMS: atom_id res chain seq x y z
N MET A 1 8.33 17.86 -30.55
CA MET A 1 9.32 17.08 -29.77
C MET A 1 9.41 17.47 -28.28
N LYS A 2 9.03 18.69 -27.86
CA LYS A 2 8.95 19.03 -26.42
C LYS A 2 7.69 18.49 -25.71
N GLU A 3 6.64 18.12 -26.44
CA GLU A 3 5.38 17.64 -25.85
C GLU A 3 5.33 16.15 -25.52
N ALA A 4 6.23 15.31 -26.07
CA ALA A 4 6.26 13.88 -25.80
C ALA A 4 7.10 13.49 -24.55
N GLY A 5 8.02 14.36 -24.13
CA GLY A 5 8.87 14.11 -22.95
C GLY A 5 8.15 14.32 -21.61
N PHE A 6 7.14 15.21 -21.60
CA PHE A 6 6.34 15.51 -20.41
C PHE A 6 5.43 14.35 -19.95
N PRO A 7 4.63 13.69 -20.83
CA PRO A 7 3.82 12.53 -20.41
C PRO A 7 4.65 11.32 -20.00
N LEU A 8 5.84 11.13 -20.60
CA LEU A 8 6.73 10.02 -20.25
C LEU A 8 7.33 10.18 -18.84
N GLY A 9 7.68 11.41 -18.45
CA GLY A 9 8.22 11.70 -17.12
C GLY A 9 7.20 11.43 -16.00
N ILE A 10 5.94 11.78 -16.22
CA ILE A 10 4.83 11.55 -15.28
C ILE A 10 4.61 10.05 -15.09
N LEU A 11 4.51 9.34 -16.20
CA LEU A 11 4.36 7.90 -16.19
C LEU A 11 5.52 7.18 -15.47
N LEU A 12 6.74 7.67 -15.64
CA LEU A 12 7.90 7.14 -14.92
C LEU A 12 7.75 7.36 -13.40
N LEU A 13 7.35 8.56 -12.97
CA LEU A 13 7.11 8.86 -11.55
C LEU A 13 6.01 7.97 -10.96
N PHE A 14 4.95 7.73 -11.73
CA PHE A 14 3.88 6.82 -11.36
C PHE A 14 4.39 5.38 -11.16
N VAL A 15 5.15 4.84 -12.13
CA VAL A 15 5.76 3.50 -12.00
C VAL A 15 6.70 3.43 -10.79
N VAL A 16 7.47 4.49 -10.53
CA VAL A 16 8.33 4.56 -9.34
C VAL A 16 7.51 4.54 -8.06
N ALA A 17 6.38 5.26 -7.98
CA ALA A 17 5.48 5.24 -6.83
C ALA A 17 4.93 3.82 -6.57
N LEU A 18 4.49 3.12 -7.62
CA LEU A 18 3.97 1.76 -7.50
C LEU A 18 5.05 0.75 -7.05
N ILE A 19 6.26 0.85 -7.62
CA ILE A 19 7.40 0.02 -7.20
C ILE A 19 7.76 0.29 -5.73
N THR A 20 7.74 1.55 -5.31
CA THR A 20 8.03 1.92 -3.92
C THR A 20 6.97 1.39 -2.93
N ALA A 21 5.70 1.34 -3.34
CA ALA A 21 4.64 0.70 -2.55
C ALA A 21 4.89 -0.81 -2.40
N MET A 22 5.23 -1.50 -3.49
CA MET A 22 5.59 -2.92 -3.46
C MET A 22 6.82 -3.20 -2.58
N ILE A 23 7.83 -2.33 -2.60
CA ILE A 23 9.00 -2.41 -1.71
C ILE A 23 8.57 -2.32 -0.24
N SER A 24 7.68 -1.39 0.09
CA SER A 24 7.15 -1.21 1.45
C SER A 24 6.42 -2.47 1.93
N TYR A 25 5.60 -3.08 1.07
CA TYR A 25 4.88 -4.31 1.39
C TYR A 25 5.80 -5.48 1.69
N ASN A 26 6.89 -5.63 0.94
CA ASN A 26 7.90 -6.65 1.21
C ASN A 26 8.57 -6.43 2.57
N ILE A 27 9.01 -5.20 2.86
CA ILE A 27 9.66 -4.86 4.14
C ILE A 27 8.71 -5.15 5.31
N ILE A 28 7.46 -4.66 5.24
CA ILE A 28 6.43 -4.90 6.25
C ILE A 28 6.19 -6.40 6.46
N THR A 29 6.10 -7.17 5.37
CA THR A 29 5.88 -8.61 5.41
C THR A 29 7.06 -9.31 6.10
N GLY A 30 8.30 -8.95 5.76
CA GLY A 30 9.51 -9.48 6.39
C GLY A 30 9.57 -9.18 7.88
N ASP A 31 9.39 -7.92 8.27
CA ASP A 31 9.48 -7.48 9.66
C ASP A 31 8.34 -8.04 10.54
N THR A 32 7.15 -8.21 9.98
CA THR A 32 5.98 -8.73 10.69
C THR A 32 6.05 -10.25 10.83
N LEU A 33 6.30 -10.97 9.74
CA LEU A 33 6.26 -12.44 9.76
C LEU A 33 7.46 -13.06 10.45
N THR A 34 8.65 -12.43 10.44
CA THR A 34 9.77 -12.90 11.27
C THR A 34 9.39 -12.99 12.75
N LYS A 35 8.64 -12.00 13.28
CA LYS A 35 8.14 -12.03 14.66
C LYS A 35 7.10 -13.12 14.89
N VAL A 36 6.29 -13.43 13.89
CA VAL A 36 5.34 -14.55 13.94
C VAL A 36 6.08 -15.89 13.98
N PHE A 37 7.10 -16.08 13.14
CA PHE A 37 7.87 -17.32 13.10
C PHE A 37 8.73 -17.55 14.35
N GLN A 38 9.24 -16.49 14.97
CA GLN A 38 9.92 -16.55 16.26
C GLN A 38 9.03 -17.08 17.40
N ARG A 39 7.69 -17.02 17.24
CA ARG A 39 6.76 -17.57 18.24
C ARG A 39 6.65 -19.10 18.18
N ILE A 40 7.10 -19.73 17.09
CA ILE A 40 7.02 -21.17 16.93
C ILE A 40 8.06 -21.86 17.83
N PRO A 41 7.64 -22.80 18.72
CA PRO A 41 8.56 -23.52 19.57
C PRO A 41 9.65 -24.23 18.76
N GLY A 42 10.92 -23.95 19.07
CA GLY A 42 12.08 -24.54 18.37
C GLY A 42 12.72 -23.64 17.31
N VAL A 43 12.15 -22.48 16.99
CA VAL A 43 12.79 -21.46 16.15
C VAL A 43 13.68 -20.57 17.02
N GLY A 44 14.98 -20.88 17.07
CA GLY A 44 15.98 -20.06 17.75
C GLY A 44 16.31 -18.76 17.00
N VAL A 45 17.07 -17.89 17.67
CA VAL A 45 17.52 -16.58 17.12
C VAL A 45 18.40 -16.78 15.87
N ASP A 46 19.14 -17.89 15.80
CA ASP A 46 20.04 -18.22 14.69
C ASP A 46 19.36 -18.98 13.55
N ASN A 47 18.04 -19.18 13.61
CA ASN A 47 17.32 -19.90 12.56
C ASN A 47 17.08 -18.99 11.36
N VAL A 48 17.18 -19.56 10.15
CA VAL A 48 16.96 -18.86 8.87
C VAL A 48 15.55 -18.25 8.79
N LEU A 49 14.57 -18.80 9.52
CA LEU A 49 13.19 -18.25 9.63
C LEU A 49 13.10 -16.96 10.46
N THR A 50 14.17 -16.60 11.17
CA THR A 50 14.30 -15.33 11.90
C THR A 50 14.92 -14.24 11.00
N ASP A 51 15.52 -14.60 9.87
CA ASP A 51 16.08 -13.63 8.92
C ASP A 51 14.98 -13.02 8.04
N ARG A 52 14.84 -11.69 8.14
CA ARG A 52 13.88 -10.89 7.35
C ARG A 52 14.06 -11.11 5.84
N HIS A 53 15.29 -11.21 5.36
CA HIS A 53 15.61 -11.32 3.94
C HIS A 53 15.12 -12.66 3.40
N PHE A 54 15.30 -13.72 4.18
CA PHE A 54 14.79 -15.05 3.85
C PHE A 54 13.26 -15.06 3.81
N ILE A 55 12.59 -14.45 4.78
CA ILE A 55 11.13 -14.38 4.81
C ILE A 55 10.56 -13.60 3.62
N ILE A 56 11.18 -12.47 3.25
CA ILE A 56 10.80 -11.71 2.04
C ILE A 56 10.90 -12.61 0.80
N LEU A 57 12.04 -13.28 0.60
CA LEU A 57 12.23 -14.17 -0.55
C LEU A 57 11.22 -15.34 -0.56
N LEU A 58 11.02 -15.97 0.60
CA LEU A 58 10.11 -17.11 0.76
C LEU A 58 8.67 -16.72 0.42
N THR A 59 8.18 -15.63 1.01
CA THR A 59 6.82 -15.14 0.78
C THR A 59 6.62 -14.67 -0.66
N THR A 60 7.61 -14.00 -1.24
CA THR A 60 7.56 -13.57 -2.63
C THR A 60 7.43 -14.76 -3.59
N ILE A 61 8.24 -15.80 -3.41
CA ILE A 61 8.23 -16.97 -4.31
C ILE A 61 6.96 -17.81 -4.13
N ILE A 62 6.52 -18.03 -2.89
CA ILE A 62 5.41 -18.95 -2.59
C ILE A 62 4.05 -18.31 -2.80
N PHE A 63 3.88 -17.02 -2.48
CA PHE A 63 2.59 -16.34 -2.48
C PHE A 63 2.52 -15.20 -3.47
N THR A 64 3.40 -14.21 -3.35
CA THR A 64 3.27 -12.96 -4.12
C THR A 64 3.40 -13.18 -5.62
N LEU A 65 4.40 -13.94 -6.07
CA LEU A 65 4.65 -14.24 -7.47
C LEU A 65 3.49 -15.01 -8.13
N PRO A 66 3.02 -16.16 -7.61
CA PRO A 66 1.94 -16.89 -8.25
C PRO A 66 0.62 -16.09 -8.30
N ILE A 67 0.30 -15.30 -7.26
CA ILE A 67 -0.92 -14.48 -7.26
C ILE A 67 -0.80 -13.31 -8.25
N SER A 68 0.38 -12.68 -8.36
CA SER A 68 0.62 -11.57 -9.29
C SER A 68 0.56 -11.97 -10.77
N LEU A 69 0.72 -13.26 -11.07
CA LEU A 69 0.60 -13.79 -12.43
C LEU A 69 -0.86 -13.89 -12.92
N TYR A 70 -1.86 -13.75 -12.04
CA TYR A 70 -3.25 -13.70 -12.47
C TYR A 70 -3.49 -12.52 -13.44
N ARG A 71 -4.19 -12.82 -14.52
CA ARG A 71 -4.65 -11.85 -15.53
C ARG A 71 -6.02 -11.27 -15.25
N ASP A 72 -6.80 -11.99 -14.47
CA ASP A 72 -8.21 -11.70 -14.29
C ASP A 72 -8.40 -10.86 -13.04
N ILE A 73 -8.76 -9.59 -13.24
CA ILE A 73 -9.06 -8.64 -12.17
C ILE A 73 -10.18 -9.14 -11.25
N ALA A 74 -11.12 -9.95 -11.74
CA ALA A 74 -12.18 -10.52 -10.92
C ALA A 74 -11.64 -11.55 -9.90
N LYS A 75 -10.57 -12.28 -10.24
CA LYS A 75 -9.89 -13.18 -9.30
C LYS A 75 -9.12 -12.39 -8.24
N LEU A 76 -8.44 -11.32 -8.63
CA LEU A 76 -7.79 -10.41 -7.68
C LEU A 76 -8.82 -9.70 -6.78
N GLY A 77 -10.02 -9.39 -7.29
CA GLY A 77 -11.11 -8.83 -6.49
C GLY A 77 -11.56 -9.75 -5.34
N LYS A 78 -11.63 -11.07 -5.58
CA LYS A 78 -11.91 -12.05 -4.51
C LYS A 78 -10.80 -12.09 -3.46
N VAL A 79 -9.55 -11.98 -3.90
CA VAL A 79 -8.38 -11.92 -3.00
C VAL A 79 -8.41 -10.63 -2.17
N SER A 80 -8.79 -9.50 -2.78
CA SER A 80 -8.96 -8.22 -2.08
C SER A 80 -10.09 -8.23 -1.06
N LEU A 81 -11.16 -9.00 -1.31
CA LEU A 81 -12.24 -9.16 -0.33
C LEU A 81 -11.74 -9.90 0.92
N LEU A 82 -10.89 -10.92 0.73
CA LEU A 82 -10.26 -11.61 1.85
C LEU A 82 -9.35 -10.68 2.66
N SER A 83 -8.56 -9.82 2.00
CA SER A 83 -7.71 -8.85 2.70
C SER A 83 -8.53 -7.83 3.50
N LEU A 84 -9.69 -7.38 2.99
CA LEU A 84 -10.62 -6.52 3.72
C LEU A 84 -11.16 -7.20 4.99
N ILE A 85 -11.56 -8.47 4.90
CA ILE A 85 -12.03 -9.24 6.08
C ILE A 85 -10.91 -9.33 7.12
N LEU A 86 -9.68 -9.63 6.70
CA LEU A 86 -8.53 -9.67 7.61
C LEU A 86 -8.27 -8.31 8.25
N THR A 87 -8.38 -7.20 7.51
CA THR A 87 -8.28 -5.85 8.07
C THR A 87 -9.32 -5.59 9.15
N ILE A 88 -10.56 -6.06 8.99
CA ILE A 88 -11.59 -5.97 10.04
C ILE A 88 -11.19 -6.81 11.26
N VAL A 89 -10.64 -8.01 11.06
CA VAL A 89 -10.13 -8.86 12.16
C VAL A 89 -9.00 -8.16 12.92
N ILE A 90 -8.05 -7.54 12.21
CA ILE A 90 -6.95 -6.77 12.81
C ILE A 90 -7.52 -5.61 13.64
N LEU A 91 -8.51 -4.87 13.10
CA LEU A 91 -9.18 -3.80 13.84
C LEU A 91 -9.81 -4.31 15.15
N VAL A 92 -10.49 -5.45 15.10
CA VAL A 92 -11.07 -6.08 16.31
C VAL A 92 -9.99 -6.47 17.32
N VAL A 93 -8.89 -7.07 16.86
CA VAL A 93 -7.73 -7.42 17.70
C VAL A 93 -7.19 -6.19 18.42
N VAL A 94 -6.99 -5.09 17.68
CA VAL A 94 -6.50 -3.82 18.26
C VAL A 94 -7.50 -3.26 19.27
N MET A 95 -8.80 -3.23 18.96
CA MET A 95 -9.81 -2.74 19.91
C MET A 95 -9.87 -3.56 21.20
N VAL A 96 -9.81 -4.90 21.11
CA VAL A 96 -9.75 -5.78 22.29
C VAL A 96 -8.48 -5.50 23.10
N ARG A 97 -7.35 -5.28 22.41
CA ARG A 97 -6.09 -4.94 23.05
C ARG A 97 -6.12 -3.57 23.72
N THR A 98 -6.77 -2.57 23.13
CA THR A 98 -7.00 -1.27 23.77
C THR A 98 -7.71 -1.42 25.11
N VAL A 99 -8.81 -2.18 25.17
CA VAL A 99 -9.56 -2.36 26.42
C VAL A 99 -8.77 -3.14 27.47
N THR A 100 -7.97 -4.13 27.06
CA THR A 100 -7.24 -5.01 27.98
C THR A 100 -5.91 -4.45 28.48
N PHE A 101 -5.18 -3.71 27.63
CA PHE A 101 -3.86 -3.16 27.94
C PHE A 101 -3.88 -1.70 28.40
N SER A 102 -4.88 -0.89 28.02
CA SER A 102 -4.93 0.54 28.41
C SER A 102 -4.75 0.79 29.92
N PRO A 103 -5.29 -0.04 30.84
CA PRO A 103 -5.05 0.16 32.27
C PRO A 103 -3.62 -0.14 32.74
N GLN A 104 -2.87 -0.92 31.97
CA GLN A 104 -1.54 -1.44 32.35
C GLN A 104 -0.40 -0.55 31.84
N VAL A 105 -0.66 0.23 30.78
CA VAL A 105 0.35 1.12 30.20
C VAL A 105 0.42 2.43 31.02
N PRO A 106 1.61 2.84 31.50
CA PRO A 106 1.77 4.10 32.20
C PRO A 106 1.31 5.28 31.33
N LYS A 107 0.62 6.26 31.93
CA LYS A 107 0.24 7.47 31.22
C LYS A 107 1.49 8.28 30.89
N SER A 108 1.69 8.60 29.61
CA SER A 108 2.79 9.47 29.19
C SER A 108 2.49 10.94 29.56
N GLU A 109 3.46 11.66 30.10
CA GLU A 109 3.35 13.10 30.38
C GLU A 109 3.13 13.92 29.11
N ASN A 110 3.56 13.39 27.96
CA ASN A 110 3.43 13.99 26.63
C ASN A 110 2.25 13.42 25.82
N ALA A 111 1.24 12.85 26.49
CA ALA A 111 0.03 12.37 25.85
C ALA A 111 -0.78 13.56 25.26
N TRP A 112 -1.39 13.35 24.09
CA TRP A 112 -2.32 14.31 23.45
C TRP A 112 -1.71 15.64 22.98
N ILE A 113 -0.39 15.71 22.80
CA ILE A 113 0.25 16.85 22.14
C ILE A 113 -0.18 16.90 20.67
N PHE A 114 -0.67 18.06 20.23
CA PHE A 114 -1.19 18.26 18.87
C PHE A 114 -0.15 18.02 17.76
N ALA A 115 1.08 18.49 17.95
CA ALA A 115 2.14 18.34 16.96
C ALA A 115 3.50 18.07 17.60
N LYS A 116 4.24 17.12 17.02
CA LYS A 116 5.65 16.83 17.31
C LYS A 116 6.50 17.14 16.08
N PRO A 117 7.82 17.26 16.19
CA PRO A 117 8.71 17.43 15.03
C PRO A 117 8.48 16.40 13.93
N ASN A 118 8.02 15.20 14.31
CA ASN A 118 7.74 14.11 13.37
C ASN A 118 6.38 14.23 12.64
N ALA A 119 5.68 15.35 12.78
CA ALA A 119 4.37 15.57 12.14
C ALA A 119 4.46 15.54 10.61
N VAL A 120 5.61 15.93 10.03
CA VAL A 120 5.83 15.89 8.58
C VAL A 120 5.82 14.44 8.06
N GLN A 121 6.49 13.51 8.75
CA GLN A 121 6.42 12.09 8.39
C GLN A 121 5.00 11.54 8.52
N ALA A 122 4.27 11.94 9.57
CA ALA A 122 2.88 11.52 9.76
C ALA A 122 1.97 11.97 8.61
N ILE A 123 2.15 13.19 8.09
CA ILE A 123 1.43 13.67 6.89
C ILE A 123 1.74 12.78 5.68
N GLY A 124 2.98 12.31 5.56
CA GLY A 124 3.39 11.37 4.52
C GLY A 124 2.68 10.04 4.60
N VAL A 125 2.67 9.42 5.78
CA VAL A 125 1.98 8.15 6.03
C VAL A 125 0.47 8.27 5.83
N MET A 126 -0.14 9.37 6.30
CA MET A 126 -1.57 9.63 6.08
C MET A 126 -1.90 9.79 4.61
N SER A 127 -1.09 10.54 3.86
CA SER A 127 -1.29 10.69 2.42
C SER A 127 -1.18 9.32 1.74
N PHE A 128 -0.13 8.54 2.05
CA PHE A 128 0.06 7.20 1.51
C PHE A 128 -1.13 6.28 1.77
N ALA A 129 -1.69 6.30 2.98
CA ALA A 129 -2.85 5.47 3.35
C ALA A 129 -4.11 5.76 2.52
N PHE A 130 -4.26 6.98 1.97
CA PHE A 130 -5.41 7.39 1.17
C PHE A 130 -5.10 7.52 -0.34
N ILE A 131 -3.92 7.08 -0.79
CA ILE A 131 -3.63 6.99 -2.23
C ILE A 131 -4.41 5.80 -2.81
N CYS A 132 -5.38 6.10 -3.67
CA CYS A 132 -6.11 5.09 -4.45
C CYS A 132 -6.39 5.51 -5.89
N HIS A 133 -5.99 6.72 -6.29
CA HIS A 133 -6.31 7.29 -7.59
C HIS A 133 -5.72 6.45 -8.74
N HIS A 134 -4.55 5.84 -8.53
CA HIS A 134 -3.87 4.99 -9.52
C HIS A 134 -4.68 3.75 -9.91
N ASN A 135 -5.53 3.26 -9.01
CA ASN A 135 -6.39 2.10 -9.24
C ASN A 135 -7.75 2.48 -9.82
N SER A 136 -8.07 3.77 -9.92
CA SER A 136 -9.42 4.24 -10.20
C SER A 136 -9.93 3.82 -11.58
N PHE A 137 -9.10 3.90 -12.61
CA PHE A 137 -9.49 3.48 -13.96
C PHE A 137 -9.79 1.98 -14.03
N LEU A 138 -9.00 1.16 -13.33
CA LEU A 138 -9.20 -0.29 -13.29
C LEU A 138 -10.49 -0.67 -12.56
N ILE A 139 -10.77 0.00 -11.44
CA ILE A 139 -12.01 -0.21 -10.68
C ILE A 139 -13.21 0.26 -11.49
N TYR A 140 -13.13 1.43 -12.14
CA TYR A 140 -14.19 1.95 -13.01
C TYR A 140 -14.53 0.98 -14.13
N GLY A 141 -13.52 0.46 -14.83
CA GLY A 141 -13.71 -0.54 -15.90
C GLY A 141 -14.21 -1.90 -15.42
N SER A 142 -14.13 -2.17 -14.11
CA SER A 142 -14.62 -3.42 -13.49
C SER A 142 -16.03 -3.29 -12.91
N LEU A 143 -16.63 -2.11 -12.93
CA LEU A 143 -18.02 -1.91 -12.51
C LEU A 143 -18.97 -2.60 -13.49
N GLU A 144 -20.03 -3.22 -12.94
CA GLU A 144 -21.10 -3.82 -13.75
C GLU A 144 -21.78 -2.77 -14.63
N GLU A 145 -21.98 -1.56 -14.09
CA GLU A 145 -22.51 -0.41 -14.83
C GLU A 145 -21.56 0.80 -14.68
N PRO A 146 -20.63 1.02 -15.63
CA PRO A 146 -19.64 2.09 -15.58
C PRO A 146 -20.29 3.43 -15.98
N THR A 147 -21.07 4.00 -15.07
CA THR A 147 -21.63 5.35 -15.19
C THR A 147 -20.97 6.30 -14.18
N LEU A 148 -20.85 7.58 -14.53
CA LEU A 148 -20.26 8.59 -13.62
C LEU A 148 -21.02 8.69 -12.29
N LYS A 149 -22.34 8.47 -12.31
CA LYS A 149 -23.19 8.45 -11.11
C LYS A 149 -22.80 7.28 -10.19
N ASN A 150 -22.72 6.06 -10.73
CA ASN A 150 -22.35 4.87 -9.96
C ASN A 150 -20.91 4.98 -9.45
N TRP A 151 -19.98 5.44 -10.28
CA TRP A 151 -18.59 5.69 -9.91
C TRP A 151 -18.46 6.67 -8.74
N SER A 152 -19.15 7.82 -8.82
CA SER A 152 -19.13 8.83 -7.75
C SER A 152 -19.67 8.26 -6.44
N GLN A 153 -20.80 7.54 -6.49
CA GLN A 153 -21.39 6.93 -5.30
C GLN A 153 -20.48 5.88 -4.67
N VAL A 154 -19.91 4.97 -5.46
CA VAL A 154 -18.99 3.92 -4.98
C VAL A 154 -17.73 4.54 -4.37
N THR A 155 -17.16 5.55 -5.02
CA THR A 155 -15.95 6.22 -4.53
C THR A 155 -16.20 6.91 -3.19
N HIS A 156 -17.26 7.72 -3.08
CA HIS A 156 -17.58 8.41 -1.82
C HIS A 156 -17.85 7.43 -0.67
N MET A 157 -18.62 6.37 -0.92
CA MET A 157 -18.89 5.35 0.09
C MET A 157 -17.61 4.62 0.52
N SER A 158 -16.73 4.30 -0.43
CA SER A 158 -15.47 3.59 -0.15
C SER A 158 -14.49 4.44 0.66
N VAL A 159 -14.31 5.71 0.27
CA VAL A 159 -13.44 6.66 0.98
C VAL A 159 -13.98 6.97 2.37
N ALA A 160 -15.30 7.17 2.51
CA ALA A 160 -15.92 7.41 3.81
C ALA A 160 -15.74 6.21 4.76
N LEU A 161 -15.93 4.99 4.26
CA LEU A 161 -15.70 3.77 5.03
C LEU A 161 -14.23 3.62 5.44
N ALA A 162 -13.31 3.83 4.50
CA ALA A 162 -11.87 3.77 4.77
C ALA A 162 -11.45 4.81 5.83
N LEU A 163 -12.01 6.02 5.78
CA LEU A 163 -11.79 7.07 6.78
C LEU A 163 -12.28 6.62 8.16
N VAL A 164 -13.49 6.09 8.26
CA VAL A 164 -14.04 5.60 9.54
C VAL A 164 -13.16 4.49 10.12
N ILE A 165 -12.79 3.49 9.32
CA ILE A 165 -11.92 2.39 9.77
C ILE A 165 -10.57 2.93 10.25
N SER A 166 -9.97 3.85 9.49
CA SER A 166 -8.66 4.44 9.83
C SER A 166 -8.72 5.26 11.12
N VAL A 167 -9.77 6.05 11.32
CA VAL A 167 -9.97 6.83 12.56
C VAL A 167 -10.17 5.89 13.75
N VAL A 168 -10.99 4.86 13.63
CA VAL A 168 -11.19 3.88 14.73
C VAL A 168 -9.89 3.15 15.05
N PHE A 169 -9.13 2.75 14.03
CA PHE A 169 -7.83 2.10 14.23
C PHE A 169 -6.83 3.02 14.92
N ALA A 170 -6.63 4.23 14.39
CA ALA A 170 -5.68 5.21 14.92
C ALA A 170 -6.03 5.64 16.35
N THR A 171 -7.31 5.89 16.63
CA THR A 171 -7.76 6.27 17.97
C THR A 171 -7.59 5.14 18.98
N SER A 172 -8.02 3.92 18.65
CA SER A 172 -7.85 2.74 19.52
C SER A 172 -6.37 2.47 19.80
N GLY A 173 -5.54 2.55 18.75
CA GLY A 173 -4.11 2.34 18.88
C GLY A 173 -3.42 3.38 19.76
N TYR A 174 -3.65 4.66 19.46
CA TYR A 174 -3.07 5.77 20.21
C TYR A 174 -3.55 5.83 21.67
N MET A 175 -4.83 5.52 21.95
CA MET A 175 -5.35 5.48 23.32
C MET A 175 -4.65 4.42 24.19
N THR A 176 -4.08 3.38 23.58
CA THR A 176 -3.42 2.29 24.31
C THR A 176 -2.03 2.70 24.79
N PHE A 177 -1.23 3.31 23.91
CA PHE A 177 0.20 3.58 24.19
C PHE A 177 0.51 5.08 24.37
N THR A 178 -0.36 5.97 23.91
CA THR A 178 -0.22 7.43 24.00
C THR A 178 1.15 7.90 23.49
N GLY A 179 1.98 8.49 24.35
CA GLY A 179 3.32 8.96 24.01
C GLY A 179 4.36 7.87 23.74
N TYR A 180 4.05 6.59 23.99
CA TYR A 180 4.92 5.44 23.71
C TYR A 180 4.61 4.75 22.38
N THR A 181 3.68 5.29 21.58
CA THR A 181 3.27 4.69 20.31
C THR A 181 4.43 4.68 19.31
N GLU A 182 4.76 3.50 18.77
CA GLU A 182 5.75 3.31 17.72
C GLU A 182 5.12 3.51 16.32
N GLY A 183 5.95 3.60 15.28
CA GLY A 183 5.48 3.79 13.89
C GLY A 183 4.62 2.65 13.37
N ASP A 184 4.88 1.42 13.82
CA ASP A 184 3.99 0.27 13.69
C ASP A 184 3.51 -0.12 15.09
N ILE A 185 2.19 -0.09 15.30
CA ILE A 185 1.59 -0.42 16.59
C ILE A 185 1.85 -1.88 17.00
N PHE A 186 2.07 -2.78 16.04
CA PHE A 186 2.42 -4.14 16.36
C PHE A 186 3.81 -4.27 16.99
N GLU A 187 4.68 -3.26 16.90
CA GLU A 187 5.96 -3.24 17.64
C GLU A 187 5.77 -2.95 19.13
N ASN A 188 4.69 -2.26 19.51
CA ASN A 188 4.42 -1.97 20.92
C ASN A 188 4.00 -3.20 21.73
N TYR A 189 3.43 -4.23 21.10
CA TYR A 189 2.99 -5.44 21.82
C TYR A 189 4.16 -6.39 22.07
N CYS A 190 4.17 -7.06 23.22
CA CYS A 190 5.16 -8.09 23.50
C CYS A 190 5.09 -9.26 22.48
N ARG A 191 6.22 -9.94 22.27
CA ARG A 191 6.29 -11.13 21.40
C ARG A 191 5.52 -12.33 21.97
N ASP A 192 5.39 -12.39 23.29
CA ASP A 192 4.66 -13.46 23.99
C ASP A 192 3.13 -13.32 23.94
N ASP A 193 2.64 -12.21 23.39
CA ASP A 193 1.22 -11.97 23.25
C ASP A 193 0.65 -12.76 22.06
N ASN A 194 -0.10 -13.83 22.35
CA ASN A 194 -0.69 -14.69 21.33
C ASN A 194 -1.72 -13.97 20.44
N LEU A 195 -2.51 -13.05 21.00
CA LEU A 195 -3.54 -12.31 20.24
C LEU A 195 -2.89 -11.26 19.34
N ALA A 196 -1.89 -10.54 19.84
CA ALA A 196 -1.13 -9.58 19.04
C ALA A 196 -0.32 -10.30 17.95
N THR A 197 0.23 -11.49 18.24
CA THR A 197 0.92 -12.32 17.25
C THR A 197 -0.02 -12.84 16.17
N PHE A 198 -1.26 -13.21 16.53
CA PHE A 198 -2.29 -13.50 15.56
C PHE A 198 -2.63 -12.28 14.69
N GLY A 199 -2.73 -11.09 15.30
CA GLY A 199 -2.90 -9.82 14.58
C GLY A 199 -1.76 -9.54 13.59
N ARG A 200 -0.49 -9.76 13.99
CA ARG A 200 0.69 -9.69 13.11
C ARG A 200 0.58 -10.65 11.94
N PHE A 201 0.17 -11.90 12.20
CA PHE A 201 -0.03 -12.87 11.12
C PHE A 201 -1.10 -12.39 10.13
N CYS A 202 -2.27 -11.95 10.62
CA CYS A 202 -3.31 -11.38 9.76
C CYS A 202 -2.80 -10.17 8.97
N TYR A 203 -2.02 -9.27 9.60
CA TYR A 203 -1.44 -8.11 8.96
C TYR A 203 -0.47 -8.49 7.83
N GLY A 204 0.45 -9.43 8.08
CA GLY A 204 1.34 -9.96 7.06
C GLY A 204 0.59 -10.60 5.88
N VAL A 205 -0.46 -11.38 6.16
CA VAL A 205 -1.31 -11.96 5.09
C VAL A 205 -2.02 -10.86 4.31
N THR A 206 -2.63 -9.87 4.97
CA THR A 206 -3.27 -8.73 4.29
C THR A 206 -2.31 -8.05 3.33
N VAL A 207 -1.08 -7.76 3.76
CA VAL A 207 -0.05 -7.10 2.92
C VAL A 207 0.36 -7.98 1.74
N ILE A 208 0.55 -9.29 1.93
CA ILE A 208 0.81 -10.24 0.85
C ILE A 208 -0.33 -10.25 -0.19
N LEU A 209 -1.58 -10.17 0.25
CA LEU A 209 -2.75 -10.17 -0.65
C LEU A 209 -2.96 -8.83 -1.37
N THR A 210 -2.43 -7.73 -0.84
CA THR A 210 -2.49 -6.40 -1.47
C THR A 210 -1.43 -6.23 -2.56
N PHE A 211 -0.24 -6.85 -2.41
CA PHE A 211 0.85 -6.71 -3.37
C PHE A 211 0.46 -7.02 -4.83
N PRO A 212 -0.25 -8.12 -5.14
CA PRO A 212 -0.61 -8.48 -6.52
C PRO A 212 -1.43 -7.42 -7.26
N LEU A 213 -2.25 -6.63 -6.54
CA LEU A 213 -3.03 -5.54 -7.11
C LEU A 213 -2.12 -4.42 -7.62
N GLU A 214 -1.14 -4.00 -6.82
CA GLU A 214 -0.16 -2.98 -7.22
C GLU A 214 0.73 -3.48 -8.38
N CYS A 215 1.13 -4.76 -8.35
CA CYS A 215 1.86 -5.36 -9.45
C CYS A 215 1.02 -5.41 -10.74
N PHE A 216 -0.28 -5.68 -10.63
CA PHE A 216 -1.21 -5.66 -11.76
C PHE A 216 -1.27 -4.27 -12.40
N VAL A 217 -1.45 -3.22 -11.59
CA VAL A 217 -1.51 -1.83 -12.07
C VAL A 217 -0.21 -1.42 -12.73
N THR A 218 0.93 -1.72 -12.09
CA THR A 218 2.26 -1.43 -12.63
C THR A 218 2.46 -2.08 -14.00
N ARG A 219 2.03 -3.34 -14.13
CA ARG A 219 2.11 -4.06 -15.40
C ARG A 219 1.22 -3.45 -16.47
N GLU A 220 -0.01 -3.06 -16.15
CA GLU A 220 -0.92 -2.40 -17.10
C GLU A 220 -0.35 -1.07 -17.61
N VAL A 221 0.29 -0.28 -16.74
CA VAL A 221 0.96 0.96 -17.12
C VAL A 221 2.10 0.70 -18.10
N ILE A 222 2.99 -0.24 -17.76
CA ILE A 222 4.13 -0.63 -18.62
C ILE A 222 3.62 -1.21 -19.94
N ALA A 223 2.57 -2.03 -19.89
CA ALA A 223 1.94 -2.64 -21.06
C ALA A 223 1.40 -1.60 -22.05
N ASN A 224 0.66 -0.62 -21.55
CA ASN A 224 0.07 0.41 -22.39
C ASN A 224 1.12 1.30 -23.06
N VAL A 225 2.23 1.56 -22.37
CA VAL A 225 3.26 2.49 -22.85
C VAL A 225 4.23 1.85 -23.82
N PHE A 226 4.71 0.64 -23.51
CA PHE A 226 5.73 -0.02 -24.31
C PHE A 226 5.16 -0.99 -25.35
N PHE A 227 3.94 -1.51 -25.12
CA PHE A 227 3.35 -2.59 -25.92
C PHE A 227 1.96 -2.26 -26.48
N HIS A 228 1.50 -1.01 -26.37
CA HIS A 228 0.19 -0.55 -26.85
C HIS A 228 -0.98 -1.45 -26.38
N GLY A 229 -0.87 -2.01 -25.17
CA GLY A 229 -1.91 -2.83 -24.54
C GLY A 229 -1.98 -4.31 -24.95
N ASN A 230 -1.21 -4.77 -25.94
CA ASN A 230 -1.23 -6.18 -26.36
C ASN A 230 -0.01 -6.95 -25.83
N LEU A 231 -0.13 -7.55 -24.64
CA LEU A 231 0.90 -8.47 -24.11
C LEU A 231 0.61 -9.91 -24.50
N SER A 232 1.56 -10.53 -25.19
CA SER A 232 1.60 -11.98 -25.31
C SER A 232 1.84 -12.65 -23.95
N THR A 233 1.51 -13.94 -23.86
CA THR A 233 1.59 -14.64 -22.58
C THR A 233 2.99 -14.69 -21.98
N VAL A 234 4.02 -14.77 -22.82
CA VAL A 234 5.41 -14.78 -22.37
C VAL A 234 5.80 -13.41 -21.82
N PHE A 235 5.46 -12.33 -22.51
CA PHE A 235 5.75 -10.97 -22.06
C PHE A 235 5.03 -10.64 -20.75
N HIS A 236 3.80 -11.11 -20.57
CA HIS A 236 3.06 -10.97 -19.30
C HIS A 236 3.85 -11.55 -18.12
N VAL A 237 4.36 -12.78 -18.29
CA VAL A 237 5.14 -13.45 -17.24
C VAL A 237 6.46 -12.74 -17.02
N VAL A 238 7.19 -12.41 -18.09
CA VAL A 238 8.50 -11.74 -18.02
C VAL A 238 8.39 -10.39 -17.31
N VAL A 239 7.45 -9.54 -17.72
CA VAL A 239 7.26 -8.20 -17.10
C VAL A 239 6.89 -8.34 -15.62
N THR A 240 5.98 -9.26 -15.28
CA THR A 240 5.59 -9.50 -13.88
C THR A 240 6.80 -9.96 -13.03
N VAL A 241 7.59 -10.91 -13.55
CA VAL A 241 8.79 -11.40 -12.87
C VAL A 241 9.83 -10.29 -12.70
N VAL A 242 10.03 -9.44 -13.71
CA VAL A 242 10.97 -8.31 -13.64
C VAL A 242 10.52 -7.29 -12.59
N ILE A 243 9.25 -6.90 -12.58
CA ILE A 243 8.70 -5.97 -11.58
C ILE A 243 8.93 -6.51 -10.17
N ILE A 244 8.59 -7.77 -9.93
CA ILE A 244 8.73 -8.41 -8.62
C ILE A 244 10.20 -8.57 -8.23
N ALA A 245 11.07 -8.93 -9.17
CA ALA A 245 12.50 -9.06 -8.93
C ALA A 245 13.15 -7.72 -8.56
N VAL A 246 12.77 -6.63 -9.25
CA VAL A 246 13.25 -5.28 -8.92
C VAL A 246 12.74 -4.86 -7.55
N ALA A 247 11.44 -4.97 -7.28
CA ALA A 247 10.88 -4.61 -5.98
C ALA A 247 11.54 -5.42 -4.85
N THR A 248 11.68 -6.73 -5.02
CA THR A 248 12.31 -7.62 -4.02
C THR A 248 13.79 -7.30 -3.84
N GLY A 249 14.55 -7.12 -4.93
CA GLY A 249 15.97 -6.79 -4.86
C GLY A 249 16.22 -5.48 -4.09
N VAL A 250 15.40 -4.46 -4.32
CA VAL A 250 15.49 -3.19 -3.58
C VAL A 250 15.07 -3.39 -2.11
N SER A 251 14.02 -4.16 -1.82
CA SER A 251 13.63 -4.48 -0.43
C SER A 251 14.71 -5.21 0.37
N LEU A 252 15.60 -5.96 -0.30
CA LEU A 252 16.71 -6.64 0.38
C LEU A 252 17.91 -5.73 0.65
N VAL A 253 17.98 -4.58 -0.02
CA VAL A 253 19.07 -3.60 0.15
C VAL A 253 18.69 -2.53 1.18
N TYR A 254 17.41 -2.18 1.28
CA TYR A 254 16.92 -1.13 2.17
C TYR A 254 16.14 -1.69 3.34
N ASP A 255 16.51 -1.27 4.55
CA ASP A 255 15.89 -1.75 5.78
C ASP A 255 14.85 -0.79 6.35
N CYS A 256 14.97 0.51 6.03
CA CYS A 256 14.18 1.55 6.67
C CYS A 256 12.85 1.80 5.94
N LEU A 257 11.76 1.23 6.47
CA LEU A 257 10.41 1.46 5.98
C LEU A 257 10.05 2.96 5.91
N GLY A 258 10.44 3.76 6.91
CA GLY A 258 10.13 5.19 6.96
C GLY A 258 10.67 5.98 5.76
N ILE A 259 11.89 5.69 5.33
CA ILE A 259 12.50 6.36 4.16
C ILE A 259 11.77 5.97 2.88
N VAL A 260 11.37 4.70 2.76
CA VAL A 260 10.64 4.20 1.59
C VAL A 260 9.24 4.84 1.51
N LEU A 261 8.56 5.01 2.65
CA LEU A 261 7.26 5.68 2.71
C LEU A 261 7.36 7.18 2.40
N GLU A 262 8.40 7.86 2.88
CA GLU A 262 8.70 9.25 2.53
C GLU A 262 8.98 9.41 1.02
N LEU A 263 9.74 8.48 0.43
CA LEU A 263 10.01 8.49 -1.01
C LEU A 263 8.74 8.23 -1.82
N ASN A 264 7.86 7.34 -1.35
CA ASN A 264 6.57 7.08 -1.98
C ASN A 264 5.73 8.36 -2.03
N LEU A 265 5.61 9.07 -0.90
CA LEU A 265 4.89 10.33 -0.80
C LEU A 265 5.34 11.35 -1.85
N ILE A 266 6.66 11.51 -2.00
CA ILE A 266 7.23 12.47 -2.96
C ILE A 266 6.82 12.08 -4.38
N SER A 267 6.97 10.79 -4.73
CA SER A 267 6.63 10.30 -6.07
C SER A 267 5.14 10.38 -6.39
N SER A 268 4.27 10.01 -5.44
CA SER A 268 2.83 9.98 -5.64
C SER A 268 2.20 11.37 -5.67
N GLN A 269 2.69 12.29 -4.84
CA GLN A 269 2.19 13.66 -4.86
C GLN A 269 2.73 14.45 -6.04
N ALA A 270 3.95 14.17 -6.48
CA ALA A 270 4.43 14.70 -7.75
C ALA A 270 3.54 14.25 -8.91
N ASP A 271 3.17 12.96 -8.97
CA ASP A 271 2.26 12.45 -10.00
C ASP A 271 0.87 13.11 -9.92
N SER A 272 0.23 13.09 -8.74
CA SER A 272 -1.10 13.69 -8.54
C SER A 272 -1.13 15.18 -8.86
N PHE A 273 -0.11 15.94 -8.45
CA PHE A 273 -0.01 17.36 -8.73
C PHE A 273 0.16 17.64 -10.23
N ILE A 274 1.00 16.84 -10.91
CA ILE A 274 1.22 17.04 -12.35
C ILE A 274 -0.02 16.63 -13.16
N GLN A 275 -0.74 15.58 -12.76
CA GLN A 275 -2.05 15.23 -13.34
C GLN A 275 -3.05 16.38 -13.22
N LEU A 276 -3.13 17.00 -12.03
CA LEU A 276 -3.99 18.17 -11.82
C LEU A 276 -3.62 19.34 -12.74
N GLN A 277 -2.32 19.59 -12.95
CA GLN A 277 -1.86 20.64 -13.88
C GLN A 277 -2.21 20.30 -15.33
N ILE A 278 -2.15 19.03 -15.74
CA ILE A 278 -2.58 18.59 -17.07
C ILE A 278 -4.08 18.78 -17.25
N GLU A 279 -4.87 18.38 -16.27
CA GLU A 279 -6.34 18.45 -16.37
C GLU A 279 -6.80 19.91 -16.40
N VAL A 280 -6.22 20.77 -15.55
CA VAL A 280 -6.45 22.23 -15.58
C VAL A 280 -5.94 22.85 -16.88
N GLY A 281 -4.78 22.42 -17.39
CA GLY A 281 -4.22 22.91 -18.66
C GLY A 281 -5.02 22.47 -19.89
N SER A 282 -5.54 21.25 -19.89
CA SER A 282 -6.43 20.72 -20.94
C SER A 282 -7.79 21.41 -20.93
N GLN A 283 -8.33 21.71 -19.74
CA GLN A 283 -9.54 22.51 -19.60
C GLN A 283 -9.28 23.95 -20.08
N ALA A 284 -8.13 24.55 -19.76
CA ALA A 284 -7.77 25.89 -20.23
C ALA A 284 -7.63 25.99 -21.76
N PHE A 285 -7.13 24.93 -22.42
CA PHE A 285 -7.08 24.86 -23.88
C PHE A 285 -8.46 24.66 -24.53
N ALA A 286 -9.38 23.93 -23.88
CA ALA A 286 -10.75 23.75 -24.35
C ALA A 286 -11.61 25.03 -24.30
N TRP A 287 -11.13 26.08 -23.63
CA TRP A 287 -11.77 27.40 -23.55
C TRP A 287 -11.16 28.44 -24.51
N VAL A 288 -10.20 28.07 -25.36
CA VAL A 288 -9.76 28.96 -26.45
C VAL A 288 -10.78 28.84 -27.59
N PRO A 289 -11.65 29.84 -27.83
CA PRO A 289 -12.60 29.76 -28.93
C PRO A 289 -11.85 29.70 -30.26
N ASP A 290 -12.31 28.84 -31.17
CA ASP A 290 -11.90 28.80 -32.58
C ASP A 290 -12.30 30.10 -33.29
N THR A 291 -11.56 31.18 -33.01
CA THR A 291 -11.65 32.44 -33.73
C THR A 291 -10.23 32.82 -34.11
N VAL A 292 -9.77 32.35 -35.28
CA VAL A 292 -9.10 33.11 -36.35
C VAL A 292 -8.72 32.09 -37.43
N HIS A 293 -9.64 31.83 -38.34
CA HIS A 293 -9.33 31.44 -39.72
C HIS A 293 -10.40 32.09 -40.62
N GLU A 294 -10.22 33.40 -40.83
CA GLU A 294 -10.64 34.07 -42.08
C GLU A 294 -9.47 34.06 -43.06
#